data_AF-A0A2G4FRV1-F1
#
_entry.id   AF-A0A2G4FRV1-F1
#
_cell.length_a   1.000
_cell.length_b   1.000
_cell.length_c   1.000
_cell.angle_alpha   90.00
_cell.angle_beta   90.00
_cell.angle_gamma   90.00
#
_symmetry.space_group_name_H-M   'P 1'
#
loop_
_entity.id
_entity.type
_entity.pdbx_description
1 polymer ?
#
loop_
_entity_poly.entity_id
_entity_poly.type
_entity_poly.pdbx_seq_one_letter_code
_entity_poly.pdbx_strand_id
1 'polypeptide(L)'
;MKAFILLLAASLFFAEPKADSGFTLLFNGKDFSGWKMSKTNEPLEGKTDAGKMRFIIKDGILMIDPKAKGDLTINTVQDFEKDVHIKFEYKPDAKCNNDLFLRGMKFDIKKGDVKNIKFDDWNSFEIILKGDSAEFKNNGELQKMMKAKPGKTPFGIRAEFGGIELKNLQFK
;
A
#
# COMPACT_ATOMS: atom_id res chain seq x y z
N MET A 1 -46.18 15.14 25.46
CA MET A 1 -45.58 14.37 24.35
C MET A 1 -44.07 14.47 24.45
N LYS A 2 -43.37 13.38 24.77
CA LYS A 2 -41.89 13.33 24.77
C LYS A 2 -41.46 12.70 23.45
N ALA A 3 -40.85 13.48 22.56
CA ALA A 3 -40.28 12.98 21.33
C ALA A 3 -39.02 12.18 21.66
N PHE A 4 -39.04 10.89 21.38
CA PHE A 4 -37.86 10.02 21.44
C PHE A 4 -37.15 10.15 20.08
N ILE A 5 -36.01 10.84 20.05
CA ILE A 5 -35.15 10.86 18.87
C ILE A 5 -34.32 9.58 18.91
N LEU A 6 -34.62 8.66 17.99
CA LEU A 6 -33.83 7.45 17.76
C LEU A 6 -32.58 7.85 16.98
N LEU A 7 -31.43 7.88 17.65
CA LEU A 7 -30.13 8.07 16.99
C LEU A 7 -29.77 6.76 16.28
N LEU A 8 -29.91 6.71 14.96
CA LEU A 8 -29.43 5.59 14.15
C LEU A 8 -27.89 5.68 14.11
N ALA A 9 -27.21 4.87 14.91
CA ALA A 9 -25.76 4.68 14.76
C ALA A 9 -25.53 3.88 13.46
N ALA A 10 -25.21 4.59 12.37
CA ALA A 10 -24.74 3.97 11.15
C ALA A 10 -23.38 3.30 11.42
N SER A 11 -23.39 1.99 11.61
CA SER A 11 -22.17 1.19 11.62
C SER A 11 -21.60 1.25 10.21
N LEU A 12 -20.46 1.93 10.04
CA LEU A 12 -19.69 1.87 8.80
C LEU A 12 -19.13 0.44 8.68
N PHE A 13 -19.87 -0.42 7.98
CA PHE A 13 -19.35 -1.72 7.56
C PHE A 13 -18.29 -1.46 6.48
N PHE A 14 -17.02 -1.58 6.84
CA PHE A 14 -15.96 -1.67 5.85
C PHE A 14 -16.11 -3.01 5.13
N ALA A 15 -16.39 -2.97 3.84
CA ALA A 15 -16.46 -4.17 3.02
C ALA A 15 -15.09 -4.86 3.04
N GLU A 16 -15.08 -6.17 3.30
CA GLU A 16 -13.86 -6.95 3.18
C GLU A 16 -13.31 -6.80 1.75
N PRO A 17 -11.99 -6.60 1.58
CA PRO A 17 -11.41 -6.42 0.26
C PRO A 17 -11.68 -7.67 -0.58
N LYS A 18 -12.17 -7.46 -1.80
CA LYS A 18 -12.39 -8.51 -2.79
C LYS A 18 -11.46 -8.23 -3.96
N ALA A 19 -10.70 -9.23 -4.38
CA ALA A 19 -9.86 -9.09 -5.55
C ALA A 19 -10.72 -8.94 -6.81
N ASP A 20 -10.24 -8.11 -7.73
CA ASP A 20 -10.84 -8.00 -9.05
C ASP A 20 -10.64 -9.27 -9.87
N SER A 21 -11.41 -9.43 -10.94
CA SER A 21 -11.31 -10.60 -11.81
C SER A 21 -9.87 -10.81 -12.31
N GLY A 22 -9.31 -11.99 -12.02
CA GLY A 22 -7.95 -12.37 -12.37
C GLY A 22 -6.86 -11.79 -11.46
N PHE A 23 -7.21 -11.09 -10.38
CA PHE A 23 -6.27 -10.62 -9.36
C PHE A 23 -6.34 -11.47 -8.09
N THR A 24 -5.26 -11.42 -7.31
CA THR A 24 -5.14 -11.98 -5.96
C THR A 24 -4.83 -10.86 -4.97
N LEU A 25 -5.37 -10.93 -3.76
CA LEU A 25 -5.06 -9.95 -2.71
C LEU A 25 -3.61 -10.09 -2.24
N LEU A 26 -2.89 -8.97 -2.21
CA LEU A 26 -1.62 -8.81 -1.48
C LEU A 26 -1.86 -8.36 -0.03
N PHE A 27 -2.98 -7.69 0.21
CA PHE A 27 -3.44 -7.30 1.54
C PHE A 27 -4.86 -7.81 1.77
N ASN A 28 -5.04 -8.56 2.85
CA ASN A 28 -6.30 -9.23 3.18
C ASN A 28 -7.32 -8.32 3.91
N GLY A 29 -6.95 -7.09 4.26
CA GLY A 29 -7.81 -6.16 5.00
C GLY A 29 -7.88 -6.39 6.51
N LYS A 30 -7.17 -7.39 7.05
CA LYS A 30 -7.31 -7.86 8.43
C LYS A 30 -6.04 -7.73 9.24
N ASP A 31 -4.92 -8.16 8.67
CA ASP A 31 -3.62 -8.22 9.35
C ASP A 31 -2.47 -8.26 8.32
N PHE A 32 -1.23 -8.31 8.81
CA PHE A 32 -0.02 -8.34 7.99
C PHE A 32 0.32 -9.77 7.51
N SER A 33 -0.66 -10.65 7.36
CA SER A 33 -0.44 -11.97 6.78
C SER A 33 0.15 -11.88 5.36
N GLY A 34 1.22 -12.63 5.12
CA GLY A 34 2.01 -12.53 3.90
C GLY A 34 3.01 -11.36 3.87
N TRP A 35 3.25 -10.67 4.99
CA TRP A 35 4.24 -9.58 5.11
C TRP A 35 5.33 -9.87 6.16
N LYS A 36 6.46 -9.19 6.01
CA LYS A 36 7.62 -9.26 6.92
C LYS A 36 8.34 -7.92 7.04
N MET A 37 9.04 -7.70 8.14
CA MET A 37 9.97 -6.57 8.28
C MET A 37 11.15 -6.74 7.33
N SER A 38 11.47 -5.73 6.53
CA SER A 38 12.54 -5.83 5.52
C SER A 38 13.92 -6.04 6.12
N LYS A 39 14.23 -5.37 7.24
CA LYS A 39 15.60 -5.39 7.82
C LYS A 39 15.89 -6.68 8.60
N THR A 40 14.89 -7.21 9.29
CA THR A 40 15.05 -8.36 10.21
C THR A 40 14.50 -9.65 9.63
N ASN A 41 13.78 -9.61 8.52
CA ASN A 41 12.95 -10.72 8.00
C ASN A 41 11.93 -11.26 9.00
N GLU A 42 11.64 -10.51 10.07
CA GLU A 42 10.63 -10.89 11.06
C GLU A 42 9.25 -11.02 10.37
N PRO A 43 8.60 -12.20 10.41
CA PRO A 43 7.24 -12.36 9.91
C PRO A 43 6.24 -11.49 10.68
N LEU A 44 5.26 -10.95 9.96
CA LEU A 44 4.18 -10.15 10.54
C LEU A 44 2.82 -10.86 10.50
N GLU A 45 2.81 -12.16 10.20
CA GLU A 45 1.60 -12.98 10.12
C GLU A 45 0.72 -12.82 11.36
N GLY A 46 -0.58 -12.55 11.15
CA GLY A 46 -1.56 -12.34 12.22
C GLY A 46 -1.40 -11.04 13.02
N LYS A 47 -0.39 -10.21 12.76
CA LYS A 47 -0.19 -8.93 13.46
C LYS A 47 -1.00 -7.81 12.81
N THR A 48 -1.50 -6.90 13.62
CA THR A 48 -2.18 -5.67 13.16
C THR A 48 -1.31 -4.42 13.32
N ASP A 49 -0.10 -4.55 13.87
CA ASP A 49 0.87 -3.47 13.95
C ASP A 49 2.31 -3.99 13.77
N ALA A 50 3.19 -3.12 13.30
CA ALA A 50 4.60 -3.41 13.14
C ALA A 50 5.45 -2.15 13.22
N GLY A 51 6.75 -2.31 13.54
CA GLY A 51 7.70 -1.21 13.49
C GLY A 51 7.42 -0.10 14.51
N LYS A 52 7.07 -0.47 15.76
CA LYS A 52 6.70 0.48 16.83
C LYS A 52 5.50 1.35 16.45
N MET A 53 4.42 0.71 15.98
CA MET A 53 3.21 1.38 15.48
C MET A 53 3.42 2.25 14.23
N ARG A 54 4.54 2.10 13.52
CA ARG A 54 4.76 2.81 12.24
C ARG A 54 3.87 2.26 11.14
N PHE A 55 3.66 0.95 11.14
CA PHE A 55 2.68 0.28 10.29
C PHE A 55 1.53 -0.21 11.17
N ILE A 56 0.29 0.10 10.77
CA ILE A 56 -0.93 -0.27 11.51
C ILE A 56 -1.95 -0.80 10.50
N ILE A 57 -2.66 -1.85 10.84
CA ILE A 57 -3.86 -2.28 10.13
C ILE A 57 -5.06 -2.01 11.00
N LYS A 58 -6.01 -1.25 10.44
CA LYS A 58 -7.24 -0.90 11.12
C LYS A 58 -8.34 -0.68 10.08
N ASP A 59 -9.53 -1.20 10.34
CA ASP A 59 -10.73 -0.96 9.55
C ASP A 59 -10.55 -1.25 8.03
N GLY A 60 -9.82 -2.32 7.69
CA GLY A 60 -9.57 -2.67 6.28
C GLY A 60 -8.46 -1.86 5.60
N ILE A 61 -7.74 -1.01 6.35
CA ILE A 61 -6.71 -0.11 5.84
C ILE A 61 -5.34 -0.47 6.41
N LEU A 62 -4.34 -0.56 5.53
CA LEU A 62 -2.92 -0.56 5.92
C LEU A 62 -2.45 0.89 6.01
N MET A 63 -1.94 1.30 7.17
CA MET A 63 -1.55 2.67 7.47
C MET A 63 -0.06 2.76 7.73
N ILE A 64 0.56 3.82 7.22
CA ILE A 64 1.82 4.37 7.71
C ILE A 64 1.46 5.52 8.66
N ASP A 65 1.64 5.35 9.98
CA ASP A 65 1.27 6.37 10.98
C ASP A 65 2.42 7.38 11.20
N PRO A 66 2.26 8.66 10.81
CA PRO A 66 3.30 9.69 11.00
C PRO A 66 3.59 10.04 12.46
N LYS A 67 2.78 9.59 13.43
CA LYS A 67 3.03 9.78 14.87
C LYS A 67 4.19 8.91 15.35
N ALA A 68 4.31 7.70 14.81
CA ALA A 68 5.44 6.84 15.05
C ALA A 68 6.61 7.28 14.15
N LYS A 69 7.80 7.42 14.74
CA LYS A 69 9.02 7.78 14.00
C LYS A 69 9.76 6.51 13.57
N GLY A 70 10.42 6.59 12.42
CA GLY A 70 11.33 5.56 11.95
C GLY A 70 11.29 5.44 10.45
N ASP A 71 12.46 5.24 9.85
CA ASP A 71 12.63 4.82 8.48
C ASP A 71 12.60 3.28 8.45
N LEU A 72 11.45 2.74 8.08
CA LEU A 72 11.17 1.31 8.13
C LEU A 72 10.57 0.84 6.82
N THR A 73 10.78 -0.43 6.49
CA THR A 73 10.23 -1.04 5.28
C THR A 73 9.62 -2.38 5.63
N ILE A 74 8.41 -2.63 5.14
CA ILE A 74 7.82 -3.97 5.11
C ILE A 74 7.86 -4.50 3.68
N ASN A 75 8.06 -5.81 3.57
CA ASN A 75 8.07 -6.53 2.31
C ASN A 75 7.01 -7.61 2.35
N THR A 76 6.45 -7.90 1.19
CA THR A 76 5.73 -9.16 0.95
C THR A 76 6.67 -10.35 1.23
N VAL A 77 6.10 -11.47 1.67
CA VAL A 77 6.81 -12.75 1.79
C VAL A 77 7.01 -13.36 0.41
N GLN A 78 6.04 -13.18 -0.49
CA GLN A 78 6.12 -13.61 -1.89
C GLN A 78 7.13 -12.76 -2.67
N ASP A 79 7.96 -13.44 -3.47
CA ASP A 79 8.80 -12.80 -4.47
C ASP A 79 8.10 -12.73 -5.83
N PHE A 80 8.38 -11.69 -6.60
CA PHE A 80 7.93 -11.50 -7.97
C PHE A 80 9.11 -11.67 -8.93
N GLU A 81 9.03 -12.61 -9.86
CA GLU A 81 10.08 -12.90 -10.87
C GLU A 81 9.61 -12.62 -12.30
N LYS A 82 8.33 -12.84 -12.57
CA LYS A 82 7.72 -12.72 -13.89
C LYS A 82 7.05 -11.35 -14.05
N ASP A 83 6.38 -11.17 -15.19
CA ASP A 83 5.41 -10.11 -15.39
C ASP A 83 4.45 -10.04 -14.20
N VAL A 84 4.19 -8.83 -13.73
CA VAL A 84 3.25 -8.60 -12.62
C VAL A 84 2.56 -7.27 -12.81
N HIS A 85 1.26 -7.25 -12.55
CA HIS A 85 0.50 -6.03 -12.37
C HIS A 85 0.07 -5.92 -10.91
N ILE A 86 0.69 -5.00 -10.15
CA ILE A 86 0.27 -4.62 -8.79
C ILE A 86 -0.59 -3.36 -8.86
N LYS A 87 -1.74 -3.36 -8.20
CA LYS A 87 -2.58 -2.15 -8.08
C LYS A 87 -3.20 -2.01 -6.70
N PHE A 88 -3.46 -0.77 -6.31
CA PHE A 88 -4.04 -0.42 -5.01
C PHE A 88 -4.63 0.98 -5.00
N GLU A 89 -5.42 1.28 -3.98
CA GLU A 89 -5.82 2.64 -3.64
C GLU A 89 -4.99 3.16 -2.47
N TYR A 90 -4.62 4.44 -2.53
CA TYR A 90 -3.86 5.09 -1.46
C TYR A 90 -4.31 6.53 -1.20
N LYS A 91 -4.22 6.96 0.05
CA LYS A 91 -4.50 8.31 0.51
C LYS A 91 -3.28 8.84 1.28
N PRO A 92 -2.43 9.65 0.63
CA PRO A 92 -1.23 10.21 1.25
C PRO A 92 -1.54 11.50 2.01
N ASP A 93 -0.87 11.73 3.14
CA ASP A 93 -0.94 13.03 3.81
C ASP A 93 -0.06 14.10 3.12
N ALA A 94 -0.24 15.36 3.48
CA ALA A 94 0.51 16.49 2.90
C ALA A 94 2.05 16.42 3.09
N LYS A 95 2.55 15.57 3.99
CA LYS A 95 3.98 15.38 4.27
C LYS A 95 4.53 14.07 3.70
N CYS A 96 3.73 13.34 2.93
CA CYS A 96 4.10 12.05 2.38
C CYS A 96 5.37 12.16 1.53
N ASN A 97 6.37 11.40 1.95
CA ASN A 97 7.54 11.04 1.17
C ASN A 97 7.90 9.61 1.57
N ASN A 98 7.37 8.64 0.84
CA ASN A 98 7.49 7.21 1.11
C ASN A 98 7.84 6.50 -0.20
N ASP A 99 8.36 5.28 -0.13
CA ASP A 99 8.84 4.58 -1.33
C ASP A 99 8.13 3.25 -1.56
N LEU A 100 7.97 2.90 -2.84
CA LEU A 100 7.67 1.55 -3.29
C LEU A 100 8.91 0.90 -3.89
N PHE A 101 9.11 -0.38 -3.60
CA PHE A 101 10.19 -1.19 -4.14
C PHE A 101 9.66 -2.40 -4.91
N LEU A 102 10.21 -2.63 -6.10
CA LEU A 102 9.98 -3.85 -6.87
C LEU A 102 11.12 -4.06 -7.85
N ARG A 103 11.72 -5.26 -7.89
CA ARG A 103 12.68 -5.67 -8.91
C ARG A 103 13.85 -4.70 -9.12
N GLY A 104 14.38 -4.20 -8.01
CA GLY A 104 15.49 -3.24 -7.99
C GLY A 104 15.09 -1.80 -8.35
N MET A 105 13.81 -1.54 -8.60
CA MET A 105 13.25 -0.21 -8.81
C MET A 105 12.79 0.39 -7.49
N LYS A 106 12.92 1.71 -7.38
CA LYS A 106 12.38 2.55 -6.30
C LYS A 106 11.50 3.64 -6.91
N PHE A 107 10.28 3.78 -6.41
CA PHE A 107 9.35 4.84 -6.81
C PHE A 107 8.93 5.65 -5.59
N ASP A 108 9.18 6.96 -5.65
CA ASP A 108 8.88 7.90 -4.57
C ASP A 108 7.43 8.37 -4.66
N ILE A 109 6.65 8.19 -3.60
CA ILE A 109 5.33 8.80 -3.43
C ILE A 109 5.52 10.09 -2.64
N LYS A 110 5.74 11.20 -3.35
CA LYS A 110 5.88 12.52 -2.75
C LYS A 110 5.37 13.65 -3.65
N LYS A 111 5.14 14.81 -3.05
CA LYS A 111 4.80 16.04 -3.77
C LYS A 111 5.90 16.40 -4.77
N GLY A 112 5.51 16.66 -6.01
CA GLY A 112 6.42 17.02 -7.11
C GLY A 112 6.86 15.84 -7.98
N ASP A 113 6.83 14.61 -7.45
CA ASP A 113 7.26 13.41 -8.18
C ASP A 113 6.09 12.64 -8.79
N VAL A 114 4.89 12.82 -8.24
CA VAL A 114 3.67 12.18 -8.71
C VAL A 114 2.71 13.23 -9.26
N LYS A 115 2.42 13.17 -10.55
CA LYS A 115 1.45 14.03 -11.23
C LYS A 115 0.03 13.66 -10.80
N ASN A 116 -0.81 14.69 -10.64
CA ASN A 116 -2.23 14.55 -10.27
C ASN A 116 -2.47 13.72 -9.00
N ILE A 117 -1.53 13.77 -8.05
CA ILE A 117 -1.71 13.22 -6.71
C ILE A 117 -2.69 14.10 -5.92
N LYS A 118 -3.68 13.46 -5.30
CA LYS A 118 -4.61 14.11 -4.37
C LYS A 118 -4.16 13.82 -2.94
N PHE A 119 -3.72 14.85 -2.22
CA PHE A 119 -3.40 14.72 -0.80
C PHE A 119 -4.67 14.69 0.03
N ASP A 120 -4.68 13.89 1.09
CA ASP A 120 -5.81 13.67 1.99
C ASP A 120 -7.08 13.14 1.29
N ASP A 121 -6.95 12.62 0.06
CA ASP A 121 -8.01 11.95 -0.69
C ASP A 121 -7.47 10.69 -1.43
N TRP A 122 -8.37 9.79 -1.82
CA TRP A 122 -8.04 8.51 -2.43
C TRP A 122 -7.55 8.65 -3.87
N ASN A 123 -6.44 8.00 -4.18
CA ASN A 123 -5.84 7.86 -5.51
C ASN A 123 -5.76 6.38 -5.88
N SER A 124 -5.71 6.06 -7.17
CA SER A 124 -5.40 4.71 -7.67
C SER A 124 -3.96 4.67 -8.16
N PHE A 125 -3.22 3.62 -7.80
CA PHE A 125 -1.85 3.41 -8.25
C PHE A 125 -1.69 2.04 -8.89
N GLU A 126 -0.90 1.97 -9.97
CA GLU A 126 -0.60 0.73 -10.68
C GLU A 126 0.90 0.64 -10.99
N ILE A 127 1.46 -0.55 -10.83
CA ILE A 127 2.77 -0.96 -11.33
C ILE A 127 2.53 -2.10 -12.31
N ILE A 128 2.86 -1.88 -13.59
CA ILE A 128 2.69 -2.88 -14.65
C ILE A 128 4.08 -3.24 -15.16
N LEU A 129 4.63 -4.35 -14.68
CA LEU A 129 5.91 -4.90 -15.12
C LEU A 129 5.67 -5.97 -16.18
N LYS A 130 6.26 -5.78 -17.38
CA LYS A 130 6.30 -6.76 -18.46
C LYS A 130 7.73 -6.93 -18.96
N GLY A 131 8.26 -8.15 -18.90
CA GLY A 131 9.66 -8.42 -19.16
C GLY A 131 10.57 -7.65 -18.19
N ASP A 132 11.36 -6.73 -18.73
CA ASP A 132 12.25 -5.84 -17.97
C ASP A 132 11.74 -4.39 -17.90
N SER A 133 10.54 -4.09 -18.39
CA SER A 133 9.98 -2.73 -18.43
C SER A 133 8.78 -2.60 -17.50
N ALA A 134 8.80 -1.61 -16.61
CA ALA A 134 7.70 -1.31 -15.70
C ALA A 134 7.12 0.09 -15.94
N GLU A 135 5.81 0.17 -16.09
CA GLU A 135 5.03 1.41 -16.05
C GLU A 135 4.53 1.65 -14.62
N PHE A 136 4.73 2.87 -14.12
CA PHE A 136 4.14 3.35 -12.87
C PHE A 136 3.05 4.37 -13.21
N LYS A 137 1.81 4.13 -12.78
CA LYS A 137 0.67 5.00 -13.06
C LYS A 137 0.01 5.49 -11.77
N ASN A 138 -0.39 6.75 -11.77
CA ASN A 138 -1.21 7.36 -10.74
C ASN A 138 -2.48 7.92 -11.38
N ASN A 139 -3.64 7.52 -10.87
CA ASN A 139 -4.96 7.91 -11.40
C ASN A 139 -5.09 7.68 -12.92
N GLY A 140 -4.55 6.56 -13.42
CA GLY A 140 -4.53 6.20 -14.85
C GLY A 140 -3.45 6.91 -15.68
N GLU A 141 -2.77 7.93 -15.14
CA GLU A 141 -1.73 8.68 -15.84
C GLU A 141 -0.35 8.07 -15.60
N LEU A 142 0.43 7.87 -16.68
CA LEU A 142 1.82 7.42 -16.63
C LEU A 142 2.69 8.45 -15.89
N GLN A 143 3.36 8.01 -14.84
CA GLN A 143 4.32 8.79 -14.06
C GLN A 143 5.74 8.54 -14.53
N LYS A 144 6.11 7.26 -14.66
CA LYS A 144 7.47 6.86 -15.00
C LYS A 144 7.50 5.49 -15.68
N MET A 145 8.47 5.30 -16.57
CA MET A 145 8.90 3.98 -17.02
C MET A 145 10.27 3.68 -16.41
N MET A 146 10.46 2.47 -15.90
CA MET A 146 11.71 2.03 -15.27
C MET A 146 12.09 0.64 -15.76
N LYS A 147 13.41 0.39 -15.84
CA LYS A 147 13.92 -0.95 -16.13
C LYS A 147 14.05 -1.77 -14.84
N ALA A 148 13.46 -2.96 -14.83
CA ALA A 148 13.60 -3.94 -13.78
C ALA A 148 14.96 -4.65 -13.87
N LYS A 149 15.56 -4.98 -12.72
CA LYS A 149 16.75 -5.82 -12.66
C LYS A 149 16.39 -7.30 -12.80
N PRO A 150 17.26 -8.16 -13.36
CA PRO A 150 17.05 -9.61 -13.37
C PRO A 150 16.85 -10.20 -11.96
N GLY A 151 16.22 -11.37 -11.90
CA GLY A 151 15.97 -12.12 -10.66
C GLY A 151 14.57 -11.89 -10.08
N LYS A 152 14.41 -12.20 -8.79
CA LYS A 152 13.13 -12.08 -8.08
C LYS A 152 13.30 -11.28 -6.80
N THR A 153 12.30 -10.50 -6.45
CA THR A 153 12.29 -9.68 -5.23
C THR A 153 10.88 -9.59 -4.67
N PRO A 154 10.71 -9.32 -3.36
CA PRO A 154 9.40 -8.95 -2.85
C PRO A 154 8.97 -7.58 -3.36
N PHE A 155 7.66 -7.30 -3.28
CA PHE A 155 7.14 -5.94 -3.27
C PHE A 155 7.34 -5.33 -1.88
N GLY A 156 7.89 -4.11 -1.82
CA GLY A 156 8.23 -3.41 -0.58
C GLY A 156 7.58 -2.04 -0.47
N ILE A 157 7.21 -1.67 0.76
CA ILE A 157 6.66 -0.36 1.11
C ILE A 157 7.53 0.24 2.22
N ARG A 158 8.13 1.40 1.96
CA ARG A 158 8.94 2.14 2.92
C ARG A 158 8.17 3.29 3.52
N ALA A 159 8.17 3.33 4.84
CA ALA A 159 7.70 4.43 5.64
C ALA A 159 8.88 5.35 5.97
N GLU A 160 9.21 6.31 5.11
CA GLU A 160 10.30 7.26 5.30
C GLU A 160 9.78 8.53 6.02
N PHE A 161 8.85 9.27 5.41
CA PHE A 161 8.23 10.46 6.00
C PHE A 161 6.73 10.59 5.68
N GLY A 162 5.99 11.22 6.60
CA GLY A 162 4.55 11.40 6.48
C GLY A 162 3.78 10.09 6.63
N GLY A 163 2.48 10.16 6.33
CA GLY A 163 1.53 9.06 6.40
C GLY A 163 0.90 8.70 5.06
N ILE A 164 0.47 7.45 4.96
CA ILE A 164 -0.34 6.93 3.85
C ILE A 164 -1.34 5.94 4.44
N GLU A 165 -2.58 5.97 3.95
CA GLU A 165 -3.54 4.88 4.07
C GLU A 165 -3.62 4.11 2.75
N LEU A 166 -3.60 2.77 2.78
CA LEU A 166 -3.67 1.89 1.61
C LEU A 166 -4.78 0.84 1.77
N LYS A 167 -5.45 0.52 0.67
CA LYS A 167 -6.45 -0.56 0.59
C LYS A 167 -6.53 -1.15 -0.82
N ASN A 168 -7.29 -2.22 -0.98
CA ASN A 168 -7.50 -2.89 -2.28
C ASN A 168 -6.18 -3.27 -2.98
N LEU A 169 -5.13 -3.58 -2.20
CA LEU A 169 -3.81 -3.93 -2.71
C LEU A 169 -3.80 -5.38 -3.19
N GLN A 170 -3.57 -5.53 -4.49
CA GLN A 170 -3.74 -6.78 -5.21
C GLN A 170 -2.75 -6.89 -6.38
N PHE A 171 -2.55 -8.10 -6.87
CA PHE A 171 -1.63 -8.40 -7.98
C PHE A 171 -2.17 -9.46 -8.94
N LYS A 172 -1.62 -9.53 -10.15
CA LYS A 172 -1.76 -10.64 -11.08
C LYS A 172 -0.54 -10.81 -11.97
#